data_AF-A0A520WMP7-F1
#
_entry.id   AF-A0A520WMP7-F1
#
_cell.length_a   1.000
_cell.length_b   1.000
_cell.length_c   1.000
_cell.angle_alpha   90.00
_cell.angle_beta   90.00
_cell.angle_gamma   90.00
#
_symmetry.space_group_name_H-M   'P 1'
#
loop_
_entity.id
_entity.type
_entity.pdbx_description
1 polymer ?
#
loop_
_entity_poly.entity_id
_entity_poly.type
_entity_poly.pdbx_seq_one_letter_code
_entity_poly.pdbx_strand_id
1 'polypeptide(L)'
;SLNFFTTDYQSLLAGKRVVHVNLDPTHIDRHATVAAGVVGDATVVAEAMIALLKEAEHQPSSFRTADLEKKLQEFDLSDSYEDKSYDGAVDPRTLTRQLDAGLPQDRQVVVDAGRFMLDALTMSVPNPRDLVTSHGFGAIGLGMSTAIGAAVAHPTRPTVLCIGDGGYMMGGLTELSTAVHLGLDLIVVVYNDGSYGAEHIQLVTKGMDPAASLHEWPDFCAVAESMGCDTAKITSLDDIDAALEVVKNRQPGRPVLIEASTDPDVVSAIYGHHR
;
A
#
# COMPACT_ATOMS: atom_id res chain seq x y z
N SER A 1 -14.37 7.43 5.33
CA SER A 1 -15.27 6.74 6.28
C SER A 1 -14.65 6.84 7.67
N LEU A 2 -15.44 6.81 8.75
CA LEU A 2 -14.93 6.71 10.12
C LEU A 2 -15.07 5.26 10.65
N ASN A 3 -14.68 4.29 9.82
CA ASN A 3 -14.75 2.87 10.17
C ASN A 3 -13.55 2.46 11.05
N PHE A 4 -13.56 1.21 11.51
CA PHE A 4 -12.54 0.69 12.42
C PHE A 4 -11.11 0.76 11.84
N PHE A 5 -10.92 0.53 10.53
CA PHE A 5 -9.59 0.65 9.90
C PHE A 5 -9.10 2.09 9.84
N THR A 6 -9.97 3.02 9.46
CA THR A 6 -9.62 4.45 9.29
C THR A 6 -9.48 5.24 10.60
N THR A 7 -9.96 4.67 11.71
CA THR A 7 -9.98 5.34 13.02
C THR A 7 -9.12 4.62 14.06
N ASP A 8 -8.40 3.57 13.64
CA ASP A 8 -7.71 2.64 14.52
C ASP A 8 -8.60 2.18 15.68
N TYR A 9 -9.68 1.47 15.35
CA TYR A 9 -10.67 1.00 16.32
C TYR A 9 -11.22 2.13 17.21
N GLN A 10 -11.44 3.31 16.60
CA GLN A 10 -11.87 4.54 17.26
C GLN A 10 -10.87 5.14 18.27
N SER A 11 -9.66 4.57 18.41
CA SER A 11 -8.62 5.10 19.31
C SER A 11 -8.29 6.56 18.97
N LEU A 12 -8.26 6.90 17.67
CA LEU A 12 -7.99 8.25 17.18
C LEU A 12 -9.10 9.24 17.54
N LEU A 13 -10.30 8.75 17.84
CA LEU A 13 -11.47 9.56 18.19
C LEU A 13 -11.71 9.61 19.71
N ALA A 14 -11.05 8.75 20.48
CA ALA A 14 -11.29 8.59 21.92
C ALA A 14 -11.08 9.92 22.68
N GLY A 15 -12.08 10.30 23.47
CA GLY A 15 -12.07 11.54 24.28
C GLY A 15 -12.17 12.84 23.46
N LYS A 16 -12.42 12.77 22.15
CA LYS A 16 -12.53 13.96 21.28
C LYS A 16 -13.98 14.26 20.93
N ARG A 17 -14.27 15.55 20.70
CA ARG A 17 -15.53 15.97 20.08
C ARG A 17 -15.37 15.89 18.57
N VAL A 18 -16.09 14.96 17.94
CA VAL A 18 -15.96 14.70 16.50
C VAL A 18 -17.03 15.46 15.72
N VAL A 19 -16.62 16.23 14.72
CA VAL A 19 -17.52 16.80 13.70
C VAL A 19 -17.28 16.04 12.41
N HIS A 20 -18.31 15.42 11.85
CA HIS A 20 -18.20 14.60 10.64
C HIS A 20 -18.90 15.28 9.47
N VAL A 21 -18.13 15.59 8.43
CA VAL A 21 -18.62 16.15 7.17
C VAL A 21 -18.71 15.04 6.13
N ASN A 22 -19.87 14.87 5.51
CA ASN A 22 -20.06 13.88 4.45
C ASN A 22 -21.12 14.32 3.43
N LEU A 23 -20.98 13.92 2.18
CA LEU A 23 -21.99 14.17 1.15
C LEU A 23 -23.26 13.33 1.36
N ASP A 24 -23.10 12.12 1.89
CA ASP A 24 -24.21 11.20 2.14
C ASP A 24 -24.62 11.24 3.62
N PRO A 25 -25.85 11.67 3.95
CA PRO A 25 -26.32 11.69 5.33
C PRO A 25 -26.32 10.31 6.00
N THR A 26 -26.42 9.22 5.23
CA THR A 26 -26.41 7.84 5.78
C THR A 26 -25.05 7.40 6.31
N HIS A 27 -23.98 8.16 6.01
CA HIS A 27 -22.64 7.90 6.52
C HIS A 27 -22.33 8.63 7.83
N ILE A 28 -23.11 9.65 8.17
CA ILE A 28 -22.99 10.35 9.45
C ILE A 28 -23.41 9.37 10.57
N ASP A 29 -22.63 9.33 11.65
CA ASP A 29 -22.89 8.48 12.82
C ASP A 29 -22.92 6.96 12.56
N ARG A 30 -22.57 6.51 11.33
CA ARG A 30 -22.68 5.11 10.92
C ARG A 30 -21.74 4.15 11.67
N HIS A 31 -20.53 4.63 12.00
CA HIS A 31 -19.47 3.80 12.58
C HIS A 31 -18.88 4.35 13.88
N ALA A 32 -19.10 5.64 14.17
CA ALA A 32 -18.59 6.30 15.36
C ALA A 32 -19.54 7.43 15.73
N THR A 33 -19.79 7.60 17.04
CA THR A 33 -20.65 8.67 17.53
C THR A 33 -20.01 10.04 17.36
N VAL A 34 -20.74 10.93 16.68
CA VAL A 34 -20.27 12.27 16.34
C VAL A 34 -21.02 13.33 17.15
N ALA A 35 -20.33 14.38 17.55
CA ALA A 35 -20.93 15.52 18.25
C ALA A 35 -21.76 16.40 17.32
N ALA A 36 -21.40 16.44 16.02
CA ALA A 36 -22.17 17.10 14.98
C ALA A 36 -21.91 16.44 13.62
N GLY A 37 -22.97 16.30 12.82
CA GLY A 37 -22.89 15.90 11.41
C GLY A 37 -23.18 17.08 10.51
N VAL A 38 -22.40 17.24 9.43
CA VAL A 38 -22.62 18.25 8.40
C VAL A 38 -22.75 17.55 7.06
N VAL A 39 -23.90 17.71 6.42
CA VAL A 39 -24.14 17.15 5.09
C VAL A 39 -23.69 18.16 4.05
N GLY A 40 -22.66 17.81 3.28
CA GLY A 40 -22.10 18.71 2.27
C GLY A 40 -20.76 18.23 1.72
N ASP A 41 -20.33 18.90 0.65
CA ASP A 41 -19.00 18.70 0.09
C ASP A 41 -17.93 19.18 1.08
N ALA A 42 -16.85 18.39 1.23
CA ALA A 42 -15.81 18.68 2.20
C ALA A 42 -15.08 20.02 1.93
N THR A 43 -14.88 20.37 0.65
CA THR A 43 -14.25 21.64 0.26
C THR A 43 -15.17 22.80 0.60
N VAL A 44 -16.43 22.73 0.17
CA VAL A 44 -17.42 23.80 0.40
C VAL A 44 -17.64 24.05 1.89
N VAL A 45 -17.77 22.98 2.67
CA VAL A 45 -17.95 23.10 4.13
C VAL A 45 -16.71 23.70 4.79
N ALA A 46 -15.50 23.28 4.40
CA ALA A 46 -14.26 23.83 4.94
C ALA A 46 -14.11 25.33 4.63
N GLU A 47 -14.39 25.75 3.39
CA GLU A 47 -14.36 27.16 2.98
C GLU A 47 -15.37 28.01 3.77
N ALA A 48 -16.60 27.52 3.94
CA ALA A 48 -17.63 28.19 4.72
C ALA A 48 -17.23 28.32 6.20
N MET A 49 -16.68 27.25 6.80
CA MET A 49 -16.17 27.30 8.18
C MET A 49 -15.03 28.31 8.33
N ILE A 50 -14.09 28.36 7.38
CA ILE A 50 -13.00 29.35 7.39
C ILE A 50 -13.55 30.78 7.30
N ALA A 51 -14.54 31.03 6.44
CA ALA A 51 -15.17 32.34 6.32
C ALA A 51 -15.86 32.77 7.63
N LEU A 52 -16.64 31.88 8.24
CA LEU A 52 -17.31 32.14 9.52
C LEU A 52 -16.33 32.39 10.66
N LEU A 53 -15.21 31.66 10.71
CA LEU A 53 -14.16 31.88 11.71
C LEU A 53 -13.50 33.25 11.53
N LYS A 54 -13.25 33.68 10.29
CA LYS A 54 -12.70 35.01 10.00
C LYS A 54 -13.66 36.13 10.39
N GLU A 55 -14.95 35.99 10.07
CA GLU A 55 -15.99 36.96 10.45
C GLU A 55 -16.14 37.09 11.97
N ALA A 56 -16.02 35.97 12.68
CA ALA A 56 -16.00 35.94 14.15
C ALA A 56 -14.66 36.40 14.76
N GLU A 57 -13.71 36.90 13.96
CA GLU A 57 -12.36 37.30 14.39
C GLU A 57 -11.60 36.20 15.16
N HIS A 58 -11.95 34.93 14.92
CA HIS A 58 -11.27 33.81 15.53
C HIS A 58 -9.85 33.65 14.99
N GLN A 59 -8.89 33.58 15.89
CA GLN A 59 -7.50 33.34 15.56
C GLN A 59 -7.26 31.86 15.23
N PRO A 60 -6.36 31.54 14.28
CA PRO A 60 -5.96 30.16 14.01
C PRO A 60 -5.48 29.44 15.28
N SER A 61 -5.89 28.18 15.44
CA SER A 61 -5.44 27.35 16.55
C SER A 61 -3.94 27.05 16.48
N SER A 62 -3.29 26.90 17.63
CA SER A 62 -1.87 26.56 17.75
C SER A 62 -1.56 25.05 17.67
N PHE A 63 -2.47 24.22 17.14
CA PHE A 63 -2.27 22.77 17.10
C PHE A 63 -1.08 22.34 16.23
N ARG A 64 -0.72 23.13 15.20
CA ARG A 64 0.51 22.97 14.42
C ARG A 64 1.62 23.78 15.05
N THR A 65 2.16 23.27 16.15
CA THR A 65 3.30 23.87 16.85
C THR A 65 4.59 23.62 16.08
N ALA A 66 5.61 24.46 16.31
CA ALA A 66 6.96 24.22 15.81
C ALA A 66 7.52 22.87 16.31
N ASP A 67 7.15 22.45 17.52
CA ASP A 67 7.53 21.14 18.07
C ASP A 67 6.90 19.98 17.30
N LEU A 68 5.63 20.09 16.91
CA LEU A 68 4.97 19.06 16.09
C LEU A 68 5.57 19.01 14.69
N GLU A 69 5.80 20.18 14.08
CA GLU A 69 6.46 20.27 12.77
C GLU A 69 7.85 19.63 12.80
N LYS A 70 8.66 19.97 13.82
CA LYS A 70 9.97 19.37 14.04
C LYS A 70 9.88 17.84 14.18
N LYS A 71 8.96 17.33 15.00
CA LYS A 71 8.74 15.88 15.16
C LYS A 71 8.37 15.19 13.85
N LEU A 72 7.55 15.82 13.01
CA LEU A 72 7.17 15.27 11.70
C LEU A 72 8.35 15.28 10.71
N GLN A 73 9.21 16.29 10.76
CA GLN A 73 10.41 16.39 9.93
C GLN A 73 11.51 15.42 10.37
N GLU A 74 11.64 15.17 11.67
CA GLU A 74 12.62 14.25 12.26
C GLU A 74 12.14 12.79 12.28
N PHE A 75 10.86 12.53 11.96
CA PHE A 75 10.33 11.16 11.93
C PHE A 75 10.88 10.42 10.72
N ASP A 76 11.72 9.42 10.99
CA ASP A 76 12.15 8.44 10.00
C ASP A 76 11.49 7.09 10.30
N LEU A 77 10.79 6.54 9.31
CA LEU A 77 10.15 5.24 9.44
C LEU A 77 11.18 4.12 9.64
N SER A 78 12.42 4.27 9.15
CA SER A 78 13.48 3.28 9.35
C SER A 78 13.92 3.14 10.81
N ASP A 79 13.74 4.17 11.64
CA ASP A 79 14.00 4.10 13.08
C ASP A 79 12.89 3.36 13.86
N SER A 80 11.78 3.03 13.20
CA SER A 80 10.61 2.39 13.83
C SER A 80 10.68 0.86 13.89
N TYR A 81 11.70 0.25 13.30
CA TYR A 81 11.90 -1.20 13.33
C TYR A 81 13.37 -1.60 13.25
N GLU A 82 13.67 -2.82 13.70
CA GLU A 82 14.92 -3.52 13.40
C GLU A 82 14.74 -4.28 12.09
N ASP A 83 15.67 -4.06 11.14
CA ASP A 83 15.73 -4.77 9.87
C ASP A 83 16.08 -6.24 10.10
N LYS A 84 15.22 -7.14 9.58
CA LYS A 84 15.38 -8.59 9.71
C LYS A 84 15.81 -9.28 8.41
N SER A 85 16.35 -8.53 7.44
CA SER A 85 16.82 -9.08 6.17
C SER A 85 18.00 -10.04 6.37
N TYR A 86 18.09 -11.05 5.51
CA TYR A 86 19.20 -12.00 5.43
C TYR A 86 19.36 -12.51 3.99
N ASP A 87 20.41 -13.28 3.72
CA ASP A 87 20.59 -13.90 2.40
C ASP A 87 19.50 -14.95 2.15
N GLY A 88 18.55 -14.63 1.26
CA GLY A 88 17.36 -15.42 0.95
C GLY A 88 16.03 -14.71 1.23
N ALA A 89 16.01 -13.64 2.02
CA ALA A 89 14.81 -12.81 2.22
C ALA A 89 15.14 -11.38 2.66
N VAL A 90 14.35 -10.43 2.17
CA VAL A 90 14.42 -9.03 2.59
C VAL A 90 13.24 -8.70 3.51
N ASP A 91 13.50 -7.92 4.54
CA ASP A 91 12.46 -7.35 5.39
C ASP A 91 11.48 -6.52 4.53
N PRO A 92 10.16 -6.81 4.52
CA PRO A 92 9.22 -6.12 3.64
C PRO A 92 9.22 -4.60 3.86
N ARG A 93 9.51 -4.12 5.08
CA ARG A 93 9.58 -2.68 5.38
C ARG A 93 10.80 -2.02 4.74
N THR A 94 11.96 -2.69 4.82
CA THR A 94 13.18 -2.23 4.16
C THR A 94 13.03 -2.29 2.65
N LEU A 95 12.50 -3.39 2.13
CA LEU A 95 12.20 -3.60 0.72
C LEU A 95 11.34 -2.45 0.19
N THR A 96 10.18 -2.20 0.79
CA THR A 96 9.27 -1.15 0.33
C THR A 96 9.95 0.22 0.35
N ARG A 97 10.68 0.58 1.41
CA ARG A 97 11.36 1.87 1.52
C ARG A 97 12.43 2.07 0.44
N GLN A 98 13.24 1.05 0.17
CA GLN A 98 14.29 1.14 -0.84
C GLN A 98 13.71 1.18 -2.26
N LEU A 99 12.67 0.38 -2.53
CA LEU A 99 11.92 0.45 -3.79
C LEU A 99 11.24 1.82 -3.96
N ASP A 100 10.65 2.38 -2.90
CA ASP A 100 10.00 3.69 -2.95
C ASP A 100 10.97 4.80 -3.39
N ALA A 101 12.19 4.77 -2.86
CA ALA A 101 13.25 5.71 -3.22
C ALA A 101 13.80 5.49 -4.65
N GLY A 102 13.87 4.24 -5.11
CA GLY A 102 14.49 3.88 -6.39
C GLY A 102 13.55 3.91 -7.59
N LEU A 103 12.26 3.66 -7.38
CA LEU A 103 11.25 3.63 -8.44
C LEU A 103 10.93 5.05 -8.96
N PRO A 104 10.33 5.21 -10.16
CA PRO A 104 9.98 6.51 -10.72
C PRO A 104 9.05 7.31 -9.81
N GLN A 105 9.40 8.54 -9.43
CA GLN A 105 8.65 9.32 -8.43
C GLN A 105 7.30 9.87 -8.96
N ASP A 106 7.20 10.18 -10.25
CA ASP A 106 5.90 10.44 -10.88
C ASP A 106 5.27 9.12 -11.33
N ARG A 107 4.54 8.48 -10.42
CA ARG A 107 3.93 7.15 -10.61
C ARG A 107 2.55 7.07 -9.95
N GLN A 108 1.76 6.10 -10.40
CA GLN A 108 0.67 5.56 -9.61
C GLN A 108 1.16 4.36 -8.80
N VAL A 109 0.60 4.16 -7.62
CA VAL A 109 0.82 2.99 -6.79
C VAL A 109 -0.51 2.29 -6.57
N VAL A 110 -0.60 1.02 -6.94
CA VAL A 110 -1.73 0.14 -6.70
C VAL A 110 -1.33 -0.89 -5.67
N VAL A 111 -2.13 -1.06 -4.62
CA VAL A 111 -1.85 -2.03 -3.55
C VAL A 111 -2.95 -3.08 -3.51
N ASP A 112 -2.56 -4.35 -3.67
CA ASP A 112 -3.46 -5.50 -3.47
C ASP A 112 -3.64 -5.87 -2.00
N ALA A 113 -4.63 -6.72 -1.72
CA ALA A 113 -4.88 -7.26 -0.39
C ALA A 113 -3.87 -8.35 -0.02
N GLY A 114 -3.29 -8.24 1.16
CA GLY A 114 -2.39 -9.25 1.73
C GLY A 114 -1.62 -8.68 2.91
N ARG A 115 -0.79 -9.51 3.55
CA ARG A 115 -0.02 -9.10 4.72
C ARG A 115 0.88 -7.89 4.42
N PHE A 116 1.62 -7.96 3.31
CA PHE A 116 2.51 -6.91 2.81
C PHE A 116 1.86 -5.53 2.61
N MET A 117 0.52 -5.45 2.54
CA MET A 117 -0.19 -4.22 2.19
C MET A 117 0.15 -3.06 3.13
N LEU A 118 0.39 -3.33 4.42
CA LEU A 118 0.67 -2.28 5.40
C LEU A 118 2.02 -1.62 5.13
N ASP A 119 2.99 -2.39 4.66
CA ASP A 119 4.30 -1.90 4.25
C ASP A 119 4.16 -1.18 2.89
N ALA A 120 3.52 -1.80 1.91
CA ALA A 120 3.28 -1.18 0.60
C ALA A 120 2.49 0.15 0.66
N LEU A 121 1.60 0.33 1.64
CA LEU A 121 0.87 1.59 1.85
C LEU A 121 1.75 2.74 2.37
N THR A 122 3.00 2.48 2.75
CA THR A 122 3.96 3.54 3.11
C THR A 122 4.68 4.12 1.91
N MET A 123 4.46 3.60 0.70
CA MET A 123 5.01 4.19 -0.52
C MET A 123 4.46 5.59 -0.77
N SER A 124 5.34 6.48 -1.21
CA SER A 124 4.99 7.83 -1.58
C SER A 124 4.30 7.88 -2.95
N VAL A 125 3.37 8.84 -3.08
CA VAL A 125 2.68 9.14 -4.33
C VAL A 125 2.65 10.66 -4.55
N PRO A 126 2.74 11.13 -5.81
CA PRO A 126 2.83 12.56 -6.09
C PRO A 126 1.51 13.29 -5.82
N ASN A 127 0.36 12.62 -5.97
CA ASN A 127 -0.96 13.17 -5.63
C ASN A 127 -1.84 12.16 -4.91
N PRO A 128 -2.84 12.60 -4.13
CA PRO A 128 -3.75 11.69 -3.42
C PRO A 128 -4.52 10.70 -4.30
N ARG A 129 -4.70 10.99 -5.60
CA ARG A 129 -5.38 10.11 -6.57
C ARG A 129 -4.46 9.07 -7.19
N ASP A 130 -3.17 9.18 -6.97
CA ASP A 130 -2.18 8.25 -7.52
C ASP A 130 -1.99 7.02 -6.63
N LEU A 131 -2.57 6.98 -5.43
CA LEU A 131 -2.70 5.77 -4.61
C LEU A 131 -4.06 5.11 -4.88
N VAL A 132 -4.03 3.89 -5.43
CA VAL A 132 -5.22 3.07 -5.71
C VAL A 132 -5.17 1.80 -4.87
N THR A 133 -6.30 1.40 -4.30
CA THR A 133 -6.33 0.23 -3.42
C THR A 133 -7.52 -0.67 -3.77
N SER A 134 -7.33 -1.99 -3.71
CA SER A 134 -8.39 -2.98 -4.00
C SER A 134 -9.21 -3.40 -2.75
N HIS A 135 -8.96 -2.77 -1.61
CA HIS A 135 -9.44 -3.18 -0.27
C HIS A 135 -10.92 -2.92 0.03
N GLY A 136 -11.74 -2.52 -0.95
CA GLY A 136 -13.16 -2.24 -0.72
C GLY A 136 -13.93 -3.46 -0.21
N PHE A 137 -13.85 -4.58 -0.93
CA PHE A 137 -14.37 -5.88 -0.50
C PHE A 137 -13.31 -6.74 0.20
N GLY A 138 -12.03 -6.44 0.00
CA GLY A 138 -10.92 -7.22 0.56
C GLY A 138 -10.69 -8.57 -0.14
N ALA A 139 -11.05 -8.68 -1.42
CA ALA A 139 -10.73 -9.88 -2.20
C ALA A 139 -9.26 -9.88 -2.62
N ILE A 140 -8.58 -10.99 -2.32
CA ILE A 140 -7.20 -11.28 -2.73
C ILE A 140 -7.15 -11.48 -4.26
N GLY A 141 -6.13 -10.93 -4.92
CA GLY A 141 -5.88 -11.12 -6.35
C GLY A 141 -6.55 -10.09 -7.26
N LEU A 142 -7.22 -9.07 -6.70
CA LEU A 142 -7.80 -7.98 -7.50
C LEU A 142 -6.76 -6.95 -7.96
N GLY A 143 -5.58 -6.94 -7.35
CA GLY A 143 -4.54 -5.93 -7.57
C GLY A 143 -4.13 -5.78 -9.03
N MET A 144 -3.90 -6.89 -9.74
CA MET A 144 -3.45 -6.85 -11.13
C MET A 144 -4.48 -6.20 -12.06
N SER A 145 -5.74 -6.64 -11.99
CA SER A 145 -6.81 -6.05 -12.78
C SER A 145 -7.03 -4.57 -12.45
N THR A 146 -6.87 -4.19 -11.17
CA THR A 146 -6.94 -2.80 -10.72
C THR A 146 -5.79 -1.96 -11.29
N ALA A 147 -4.58 -2.50 -11.30
CA ALA A 147 -3.39 -1.83 -11.85
C ALA A 147 -3.47 -1.67 -13.37
N ILE A 148 -4.00 -2.65 -14.09
CA ILE A 148 -4.28 -2.53 -15.53
C ILE A 148 -5.27 -1.38 -15.77
N GLY A 149 -6.36 -1.32 -15.00
CA GLY A 149 -7.33 -0.23 -15.10
C GLY A 149 -6.72 1.15 -14.82
N ALA A 150 -5.87 1.26 -13.79
CA ALA A 150 -5.16 2.48 -13.44
C ALA A 150 -4.22 2.93 -14.57
N ALA A 151 -3.39 2.02 -15.09
CA ALA A 151 -2.46 2.28 -16.17
C ALA A 151 -3.17 2.71 -17.47
N VAL A 152 -4.31 2.08 -17.79
CA VAL A 152 -5.15 2.47 -18.94
C VAL A 152 -5.76 3.86 -18.75
N ALA A 153 -6.17 4.20 -17.54
CA ALA A 153 -6.74 5.52 -17.23
C ALA A 153 -5.68 6.64 -17.24
N HIS A 154 -4.41 6.32 -16.95
CA HIS A 154 -3.31 7.28 -16.85
C HIS A 154 -2.04 6.81 -17.57
N PRO A 155 -2.07 6.72 -18.92
CA PRO A 155 -1.00 6.07 -19.70
C PRO A 155 0.31 6.89 -19.80
N THR A 156 0.36 8.10 -19.24
CA THR A 156 1.52 9.00 -19.37
C THR A 156 2.57 8.80 -18.29
N ARG A 157 2.31 7.95 -17.30
CA ARG A 157 3.20 7.66 -16.17
C ARG A 157 3.15 6.18 -15.83
N PRO A 158 4.21 5.60 -15.24
CA PRO A 158 4.19 4.21 -14.81
C PRO A 158 3.16 3.97 -13.70
N THR A 159 2.60 2.77 -13.72
CA THR A 159 1.85 2.22 -12.59
C THR A 159 2.72 1.18 -11.89
N VAL A 160 2.86 1.31 -10.57
CA VAL A 160 3.52 0.32 -9.71
C VAL A 160 2.44 -0.47 -9.00
N LEU A 161 2.41 -1.79 -9.19
CA LEU A 161 1.54 -2.70 -8.46
C LEU A 161 2.34 -3.38 -7.36
N CYS A 162 1.94 -3.21 -6.11
CA CYS A 162 2.36 -4.03 -4.98
C CYS A 162 1.36 -5.16 -4.78
N ILE A 163 1.78 -6.40 -4.93
CA ILE A 163 0.94 -7.60 -4.84
C ILE A 163 1.65 -8.70 -4.08
N GLY A 164 0.91 -9.53 -3.33
CA GLY A 164 1.46 -10.72 -2.69
C GLY A 164 1.53 -11.88 -3.69
N ASP A 165 2.44 -12.81 -3.49
CA ASP A 165 2.55 -14.07 -4.24
C ASP A 165 1.22 -14.81 -4.43
N GLY A 166 0.42 -14.96 -3.36
CA GLY A 166 -0.89 -15.61 -3.43
C GLY A 166 -1.89 -14.85 -4.30
N GLY A 167 -1.92 -13.52 -4.20
CA GLY A 167 -2.76 -12.66 -5.06
C GLY A 167 -2.31 -12.68 -6.51
N TYR A 168 -0.99 -12.69 -6.73
CA TYR A 168 -0.40 -12.82 -8.05
C TYR A 168 -0.79 -14.16 -8.69
N MET A 169 -0.77 -15.27 -7.94
CA MET A 169 -1.18 -16.57 -8.46
C MET A 169 -2.68 -16.71 -8.73
N MET A 170 -3.54 -16.04 -7.96
CA MET A 170 -4.99 -16.15 -8.14
C MET A 170 -5.52 -15.46 -9.41
N GLY A 171 -4.80 -14.47 -9.93
CA GLY A 171 -5.22 -13.76 -11.15
C GLY A 171 -4.17 -12.86 -11.77
N GLY A 172 -3.15 -12.44 -11.00
CA GLY A 172 -2.06 -11.62 -11.52
C GLY A 172 -1.30 -12.26 -12.67
N LEU A 173 -0.94 -13.54 -12.54
CA LEU A 173 -0.22 -14.31 -13.55
C LEU A 173 -0.98 -14.36 -14.88
N THR A 174 -2.28 -14.60 -14.85
CA THR A 174 -3.10 -14.65 -16.08
C THR A 174 -3.25 -13.28 -16.72
N GLU A 175 -3.50 -12.25 -15.91
CA GLU A 175 -3.71 -10.88 -16.40
C GLU A 175 -2.42 -10.17 -16.82
N LEU A 176 -1.24 -10.72 -16.48
CA LEU A 176 0.03 -10.24 -17.03
C LEU A 176 0.02 -10.24 -18.57
N SER A 177 -0.65 -11.24 -19.18
CA SER A 177 -0.83 -11.31 -20.64
C SER A 177 -1.57 -10.09 -21.20
N THR A 178 -2.58 -9.59 -20.48
CA THR A 178 -3.32 -8.38 -20.82
C THR A 178 -2.42 -7.14 -20.75
N ALA A 179 -1.62 -7.01 -19.70
CA ALA A 179 -0.70 -5.88 -19.55
C ALA A 179 0.34 -5.83 -20.68
N VAL A 180 0.89 -6.97 -21.06
CA VAL A 180 1.81 -7.11 -22.21
C VAL A 180 1.09 -6.77 -23.52
N HIS A 181 -0.10 -7.35 -23.74
CA HIS A 181 -0.87 -7.12 -24.97
C HIS A 181 -1.20 -5.65 -25.21
N LEU A 182 -1.54 -4.93 -24.13
CA LEU A 182 -1.83 -3.50 -24.17
C LEU A 182 -0.58 -2.61 -24.14
N GLY A 183 0.61 -3.19 -23.93
CA GLY A 183 1.87 -2.46 -23.86
C GLY A 183 1.94 -1.45 -22.71
N LEU A 184 1.38 -1.80 -21.55
CA LEU A 184 1.30 -0.89 -20.40
C LEU A 184 2.67 -0.67 -19.75
N ASP A 185 2.95 0.57 -19.33
CA ASP A 185 4.09 0.89 -18.44
C ASP A 185 3.72 0.48 -16.99
N LEU A 186 3.77 -0.84 -16.75
CA LEU A 186 3.40 -1.46 -15.48
C LEU A 186 4.61 -2.13 -14.85
N ILE A 187 4.85 -1.81 -13.58
CA ILE A 187 5.89 -2.42 -12.75
C ILE A 187 5.18 -3.21 -11.65
N VAL A 188 5.29 -4.54 -11.69
CA VAL A 188 4.70 -5.45 -10.70
C VAL A 188 5.76 -5.82 -9.69
N VAL A 189 5.55 -5.48 -8.42
CA VAL A 189 6.36 -5.89 -7.29
C VAL A 189 5.61 -6.97 -6.52
N VAL A 190 6.09 -8.20 -6.66
CA VAL A 190 5.56 -9.37 -5.94
C VAL A 190 6.29 -9.49 -4.61
N TYR A 191 5.57 -9.32 -3.50
CA TYR A 191 6.03 -9.64 -2.15
C TYR A 191 5.80 -11.13 -1.93
N ASN A 192 6.83 -11.93 -2.17
CA ASN A 192 6.78 -13.38 -2.10
C ASN A 192 7.30 -13.86 -0.74
N ASP A 193 6.38 -14.17 0.18
CA ASP A 193 6.71 -14.82 1.46
C ASP A 193 6.46 -16.33 1.44
N GLY A 194 6.12 -16.89 0.28
CA GLY A 194 5.76 -18.29 0.12
C GLY A 194 4.54 -18.67 0.94
N SER A 195 3.64 -17.73 1.23
CA SER A 195 2.53 -17.99 2.14
C SER A 195 1.28 -17.12 1.91
N TYR A 196 0.14 -17.61 2.37
CA TYR A 196 -0.95 -16.72 2.74
C TYR A 196 -0.64 -16.11 4.11
N GLY A 197 0.14 -15.02 4.10
CA GLY A 197 0.81 -14.50 5.31
C GLY A 197 -0.13 -14.10 6.45
N ALA A 198 -1.36 -13.65 6.17
CA ALA A 198 -2.31 -13.32 7.23
C ALA A 198 -2.77 -14.58 7.99
N GLU A 199 -3.09 -15.64 7.24
CA GLU A 199 -3.45 -16.96 7.76
C GLU A 199 -2.27 -17.62 8.47
N HIS A 200 -1.06 -17.49 7.90
CA HIS A 200 0.18 -18.01 8.49
C HIS A 200 0.37 -17.52 9.92
N ILE A 201 0.36 -16.20 10.11
CA ILE A 201 0.54 -15.59 11.43
C ILE A 201 -0.60 -15.96 12.39
N GLN A 202 -1.84 -16.09 11.89
CA GLN A 202 -2.97 -16.53 12.71
C GLN A 202 -2.79 -17.97 13.22
N LEU A 203 -2.33 -18.89 12.38
CA LEU A 203 -2.07 -20.28 12.74
C LEU A 203 -0.92 -20.37 13.75
N VAL A 204 0.23 -19.74 13.45
CA VAL A 204 1.40 -19.69 14.33
C VAL A 204 1.05 -19.12 15.70
N THR A 205 0.33 -18.00 15.74
CA THR A 205 -0.06 -17.33 16.99
C THR A 205 -0.98 -18.19 17.86
N LYS A 206 -1.80 -19.05 17.24
CA LYS A 206 -2.69 -19.98 17.94
C LYS A 206 -2.00 -21.29 18.32
N GLY A 207 -0.71 -21.44 18.03
CA GLY A 207 0.03 -22.70 18.22
C GLY A 207 -0.50 -23.84 17.34
N MET A 208 -1.10 -23.50 16.20
CA MET A 208 -1.60 -24.46 15.21
C MET A 208 -0.54 -24.71 14.14
N ASP A 209 -0.66 -25.83 13.43
CA ASP A 209 0.20 -26.14 12.28
C ASP A 209 -0.03 -25.15 11.13
N PRO A 210 0.98 -24.39 10.70
CA PRO A 210 0.86 -23.42 9.62
C PRO A 210 1.04 -24.02 8.22
N ALA A 211 1.30 -25.33 8.07
CA ALA A 211 1.65 -25.93 6.78
C ALA A 211 0.66 -25.62 5.64
N ALA A 212 -0.64 -25.52 5.94
CA ALA A 212 -1.67 -25.20 4.94
C ALA A 212 -1.63 -23.75 4.43
N SER A 213 -0.90 -22.85 5.09
CA SER A 213 -0.70 -21.47 4.61
C SER A 213 0.55 -21.33 3.76
N LEU A 214 1.45 -22.33 3.73
CA LEU A 214 2.72 -22.27 3.00
C LEU A 214 2.56 -22.81 1.59
N HIS A 215 3.24 -22.19 0.64
CA HIS A 215 3.14 -22.48 -0.79
C HIS A 215 4.51 -22.47 -1.45
N GLU A 216 4.74 -23.45 -2.31
CA GLU A 216 5.88 -23.45 -3.23
C GLU A 216 5.37 -23.05 -4.60
N TRP A 217 5.74 -21.85 -5.04
CA TRP A 217 5.33 -21.32 -6.33
C TRP A 217 6.33 -21.65 -7.44
N PRO A 218 5.87 -21.69 -8.70
CA PRO A 218 6.77 -21.64 -9.86
C PRO A 218 7.59 -20.34 -9.86
N ASP A 219 8.70 -20.35 -10.59
CA ASP A 219 9.52 -19.16 -10.81
C ASP A 219 8.72 -18.06 -11.55
N PHE A 220 8.27 -17.04 -10.81
CA PHE A 220 7.42 -15.99 -11.38
C PHE A 220 8.17 -15.14 -12.40
N CYS A 221 9.45 -14.86 -12.18
CA CYS A 221 10.27 -14.15 -13.16
C CYS A 221 10.41 -14.95 -14.46
N ALA A 222 10.70 -16.26 -14.38
CA ALA A 222 10.81 -17.08 -15.59
C ALA A 222 9.49 -17.15 -16.38
N VAL A 223 8.36 -17.27 -15.68
CA VAL A 223 7.03 -17.22 -16.31
C VAL A 223 6.78 -15.86 -16.96
N ALA A 224 7.03 -14.76 -16.25
CA ALA A 224 6.81 -13.41 -16.75
C ALA A 224 7.71 -13.07 -17.95
N GLU A 225 8.98 -13.50 -17.93
CA GLU A 225 9.90 -13.36 -19.06
C GLU A 225 9.36 -14.07 -20.31
N SER A 226 8.86 -15.31 -20.15
CA SER A 226 8.23 -16.06 -21.25
C SER A 226 6.98 -15.38 -21.82
N MET A 227 6.30 -14.56 -21.01
CA MET A 227 5.13 -13.77 -21.40
C MET A 227 5.49 -12.42 -22.02
N GLY A 228 6.77 -12.03 -22.04
CA GLY A 228 7.25 -10.80 -22.67
C GLY A 228 7.57 -9.66 -21.71
N CYS A 229 7.73 -9.94 -20.41
CA CYS A 229 8.15 -8.97 -19.41
C CYS A 229 9.68 -8.90 -19.28
N ASP A 230 10.17 -7.77 -18.77
CA ASP A 230 11.50 -7.69 -18.17
C ASP A 230 11.38 -8.07 -16.70
N THR A 231 12.37 -8.74 -16.12
CA THR A 231 12.23 -9.31 -14.78
C THR A 231 13.47 -9.11 -13.92
N ALA A 232 13.25 -9.08 -12.60
CA ALA A 232 14.32 -9.05 -11.61
C ALA A 232 13.90 -9.83 -10.36
N LYS A 233 14.86 -10.50 -9.73
CA LYS A 233 14.68 -11.14 -8.43
C LYS A 233 15.41 -10.37 -7.35
N ILE A 234 14.79 -10.26 -6.18
CA ILE A 234 15.40 -9.74 -4.97
C ILE A 234 15.35 -10.86 -3.94
N THR A 235 16.51 -11.41 -3.61
CA THR A 235 16.69 -12.43 -2.56
C THR A 235 17.52 -11.90 -1.39
N SER A 236 18.19 -10.78 -1.57
CA SER A 236 18.99 -10.09 -0.56
C SER A 236 18.94 -8.57 -0.78
N LEU A 237 19.46 -7.81 0.17
CA LEU A 237 19.55 -6.34 0.03
C LEU A 237 20.42 -5.91 -1.16
N ASP A 238 21.44 -6.70 -1.50
CA ASP A 238 22.38 -6.40 -2.58
C ASP A 238 21.73 -6.50 -3.98
N ASP A 239 20.59 -7.19 -4.09
CA ASP A 239 19.86 -7.36 -5.35
C ASP A 239 18.99 -6.14 -5.72
N ILE A 240 18.70 -5.27 -4.75
CA ILE A 240 17.74 -4.17 -4.92
C ILE A 240 18.21 -3.20 -6.00
N ASP A 241 19.48 -2.79 -5.96
CA ASP A 241 20.02 -1.86 -6.96
C ASP A 241 19.95 -2.45 -8.37
N ALA A 242 20.23 -3.75 -8.53
CA ALA A 242 20.12 -4.44 -9.81
C ALA A 242 18.67 -4.50 -10.32
N ALA A 243 17.70 -4.77 -9.43
CA ALA A 243 16.28 -4.75 -9.78
C ALA A 243 15.80 -3.35 -10.20
N LEU A 244 16.28 -2.31 -9.52
CA LEU A 244 16.00 -0.92 -9.88
C LEU A 244 16.61 -0.52 -11.22
N GLU A 245 17.80 -1.05 -11.57
CA GLU A 245 18.37 -0.85 -12.90
C GLU A 245 17.53 -1.50 -14.01
N VAL A 246 16.90 -2.65 -13.77
CA VAL A 246 15.92 -3.23 -14.72
C VAL A 246 14.75 -2.27 -14.94
N VAL A 247 14.21 -1.67 -13.87
CA VAL A 247 13.12 -0.69 -13.99
C VAL A 247 13.56 0.58 -14.71
N LYS A 248 14.76 1.09 -14.44
CA LYS A 248 15.29 2.29 -15.12
C LYS A 248 15.47 2.07 -16.63
N ASN A 249 15.88 0.87 -17.01
CA ASN A 249 16.14 0.49 -18.40
C ASN A 249 14.93 -0.18 -19.09
N ARG A 250 13.77 -0.22 -18.44
CA ARG A 250 12.56 -0.85 -18.97
C ARG A 250 12.15 -0.27 -20.31
N GLN A 251 11.65 -1.13 -21.20
CA GLN A 251 11.26 -0.72 -22.54
C GLN A 251 9.77 -0.41 -22.63
N PRO A 252 9.36 0.59 -23.43
CA PRO A 252 7.96 0.83 -23.72
C PRO A 252 7.29 -0.45 -24.25
N GLY A 253 6.13 -0.79 -23.70
CA GLY A 253 5.37 -1.98 -24.10
C GLY A 253 5.82 -3.30 -23.45
N ARG A 254 6.83 -3.27 -22.56
CA ARG A 254 7.29 -4.43 -21.80
C ARG A 254 7.13 -4.16 -20.30
N PRO A 255 6.08 -4.69 -19.66
CA PRO A 255 5.93 -4.60 -18.21
C PRO A 255 7.14 -5.19 -17.49
N VAL A 256 7.42 -4.71 -16.28
CA VAL A 256 8.49 -5.24 -15.43
C VAL A 256 7.86 -6.06 -14.31
N LEU A 257 8.41 -7.24 -14.01
CA LEU A 257 8.09 -8.00 -12.81
C LEU A 257 9.31 -8.15 -11.91
N ILE A 258 9.21 -7.57 -10.71
CA ILE A 258 10.14 -7.76 -9.62
C ILE A 258 9.55 -8.80 -8.67
N GLU A 259 10.22 -9.93 -8.51
CA GLU A 259 9.90 -10.90 -7.48
C GLU A 259 10.82 -10.68 -6.27
N ALA A 260 10.27 -10.30 -5.14
CA ALA A 260 11.04 -10.08 -3.92
C ALA A 260 10.72 -11.15 -2.87
N SER A 261 11.73 -11.91 -2.49
CA SER A 261 11.64 -12.89 -1.40
C SER A 261 11.58 -12.15 -0.07
N THR A 262 10.55 -12.43 0.71
CA THR A 262 10.31 -11.87 2.04
C THR A 262 10.09 -13.00 3.03
N ASP A 263 10.35 -12.77 4.31
CA ASP A 263 10.19 -13.82 5.32
C ASP A 263 8.74 -13.88 5.83
N PRO A 264 8.07 -15.06 5.82
CA PRO A 264 6.71 -15.22 6.34
C PRO A 264 6.59 -14.89 7.84
N ASP A 265 7.67 -15.03 8.62
CA ASP A 265 7.72 -14.76 10.06
C ASP A 265 8.03 -13.29 10.39
N VAL A 266 8.52 -12.51 9.43
CA VAL A 266 8.82 -11.08 9.64
C VAL A 266 7.56 -10.25 9.49
N VAL A 267 6.88 -10.00 10.61
CA VAL A 267 5.63 -9.22 10.64
C VAL A 267 5.91 -7.73 10.89
N SER A 268 5.31 -6.88 10.05
CA SER A 268 5.31 -5.44 10.26
C SER A 268 4.72 -5.06 11.62
N ALA A 269 5.36 -4.10 12.32
CA ALA A 269 4.92 -3.65 13.63
C ALA A 269 3.48 -3.10 13.64
N ILE A 270 2.99 -2.66 12.47
CA ILE A 270 1.62 -2.17 12.28
C ILE A 270 0.59 -3.28 12.59
N TYR A 271 0.90 -4.55 12.34
CA TYR A 271 0.05 -5.68 12.75
C TYR A 271 0.09 -5.95 14.27
N GLY A 272 1.15 -5.54 14.95
CA GLY A 272 1.39 -5.84 16.36
C GLY A 272 0.49 -5.10 17.34
N HIS A 273 -0.16 -4.01 16.91
CA HIS A 273 -1.02 -3.18 17.76
C HIS A 273 -2.42 -3.74 18.01
N HIS A 274 -2.76 -4.91 17.46
CA HIS A 274 -4.08 -5.53 17.62
C HIS A 274 -4.08 -6.77 18.53
N ARG A 275 -3.17 -6.82 19.49
CA ARG A 275 -3.16 -7.83 20.57
C ARG A 275 -3.40 -7.19 21.93
#